data_AF-A0A848HC03-F1
#
_entry.id   AF-A0A848HC03-F1
#
_cell.length_a   1.000
_cell.length_b   1.000
_cell.length_c   1.000
_cell.angle_alpha   90.00
_cell.angle_beta   90.00
_cell.angle_gamma   90.00
#
_symmetry.space_group_name_H-M   'P 1'
#
loop_
_entity.id
_entity.type
_entity.pdbx_description
1 polymer ?
#
loop_
_entity_poly.entity_id
_entity_poly.type
_entity_poly.pdbx_seq_one_letter_code
_entity_poly.pdbx_strand_id
1 'polypeptide(L)'
;MPLTQNRLFLVAAAAAILAGCATEPPVPAGPPGKYLVYRDSGGNVIRQFDYPDDAFCRRVEKLAGRAARCQAEPAEGFSAQATLRYNPPGVIVRGHYADMARCKSDNSVMSAGVEMIAACSAK
;
A
#
# COMPACT_ATOMS: atom_id res chain seq x y z
N MET A 1 46.62 59.28 5.16
CA MET A 1 46.76 58.92 6.59
C MET A 1 45.38 59.07 7.24
N PRO A 2 44.96 58.26 8.22
CA PRO A 2 44.54 56.85 8.11
C PRO A 2 43.06 56.61 8.54
N LEU A 3 42.58 55.37 8.32
CA LEU A 3 41.59 54.54 9.07
C LEU A 3 40.48 55.24 9.89
N THR A 4 39.19 54.88 9.79
CA THR A 4 38.52 53.65 10.28
C THR A 4 37.03 53.83 9.92
N GLN A 5 36.20 52.86 9.50
CA GLN A 5 35.45 51.99 10.41
C GLN A 5 34.41 51.15 9.65
N ASN A 6 34.70 49.85 9.59
CA ASN A 6 33.83 48.71 9.87
C ASN A 6 32.31 48.85 9.68
N ARG A 7 31.74 48.04 8.77
CA ARG A 7 30.51 47.26 9.01
C ARG A 7 30.36 46.16 7.95
N LEU A 8 30.69 44.94 8.36
CA LEU A 8 30.15 43.72 7.78
C LEU A 8 28.62 43.83 7.78
N PHE A 9 28.00 43.61 6.62
CA PHE A 9 26.65 43.08 6.55
C PHE A 9 26.67 41.84 5.65
N LEU A 10 26.63 40.68 6.30
CA LEU A 10 26.10 39.47 5.72
C LEU A 10 24.68 39.76 5.23
N VAL A 11 24.37 39.46 3.97
CA VAL A 11 23.00 39.14 3.59
C VAL A 11 23.00 37.74 3.00
N ALA A 12 22.26 36.91 3.70
CA ALA A 12 22.19 35.47 3.57
C ALA A 12 21.60 35.05 2.23
N ALA A 13 22.14 33.93 1.73
CA ALA A 13 21.53 33.08 0.74
C ALA A 13 20.13 32.63 1.19
N ALA A 14 19.17 32.73 0.29
CA ALA A 14 17.97 31.90 0.32
C ALA A 14 17.61 31.54 -1.13
N ALA A 15 18.41 30.62 -1.70
CA ALA A 15 18.07 29.96 -2.94
C ALA A 15 17.07 28.84 -2.64
N ALA A 16 15.89 28.98 -3.25
CA ALA A 16 14.95 27.95 -3.70
C ALA A 16 14.89 26.60 -2.95
N ILE A 17 13.71 26.30 -2.37
CA ILE A 17 13.04 25.02 -2.62
C ILE A 17 11.53 25.31 -2.75
N LEU A 18 11.04 25.34 -3.98
CA LEU A 18 9.62 25.15 -4.27
C LEU A 18 9.29 23.72 -3.82
N ALA A 19 8.74 23.58 -2.61
CA ALA A 19 8.12 22.35 -2.18
C ALA A 19 6.95 22.07 -3.11
N GLY A 20 7.20 21.25 -4.14
CA GLY A 20 6.14 20.55 -4.85
C GLY A 20 5.47 19.62 -3.86
N CYS A 21 4.49 20.12 -3.12
CA CYS A 21 3.53 19.29 -2.43
C CYS A 21 2.76 18.53 -3.51
N ALA A 22 3.23 17.34 -3.87
CA ALA A 22 2.40 16.36 -4.55
C ALA A 22 1.24 16.06 -3.59
N THR A 23 0.13 16.76 -3.77
CA THR A 23 -1.12 16.45 -3.09
C THR A 23 -1.52 15.06 -3.53
N GLU A 24 -1.31 14.06 -2.67
CA GLU A 24 -1.91 12.75 -2.86
C GLU A 24 -3.41 12.97 -3.11
N PRO A 25 -3.98 12.41 -4.20
CA PRO A 25 -5.38 12.64 -4.51
C PRO A 25 -6.22 12.20 -3.30
N PRO A 26 -7.26 12.97 -2.94
CA PRO A 26 -8.06 12.67 -1.76
C PRO A 26 -8.57 11.23 -1.81
N VAL A 27 -8.33 10.50 -0.73
CA VAL A 27 -8.82 9.13 -0.56
C VAL A 27 -10.35 9.16 -0.64
N PRO A 28 -11.00 8.38 -1.51
CA PRO A 28 -12.45 8.36 -1.62
C PRO A 28 -13.10 8.03 -0.27
N ALA A 29 -14.13 8.78 0.11
CA ALA A 29 -14.94 8.47 1.28
C ALA A 29 -15.75 7.18 1.02
N GLY A 30 -15.25 6.06 1.53
CA GLY A 30 -15.96 4.78 1.60
C GLY A 30 -16.13 4.34 3.05
N PRO A 31 -16.92 3.29 3.34
CA PRO A 31 -16.98 2.71 4.69
C PRO A 31 -15.56 2.29 5.12
N PRO A 32 -15.13 2.55 6.36
CA PRO A 32 -13.78 2.23 6.79
C PRO A 32 -13.50 0.74 6.59
N GLY A 33 -12.35 0.39 6.03
CA GLY A 33 -12.02 -1.01 5.77
C GLY A 33 -10.59 -1.24 5.32
N LYS A 34 -9.89 -2.13 6.03
CA LYS A 34 -8.51 -2.51 5.72
C LYS A 34 -8.39 -3.86 5.01
N TYR A 35 -9.51 -4.56 4.84
CA TYR A 35 -9.55 -5.87 4.21
C TYR A 35 -9.90 -5.71 2.73
N LEU A 36 -8.90 -5.84 1.85
CA LEU A 36 -9.14 -5.82 0.41
C LEU A 36 -9.55 -7.22 -0.05
N VAL A 37 -10.84 -7.40 -0.32
CA VAL A 37 -11.43 -8.69 -0.68
C VAL A 37 -11.62 -8.78 -2.18
N TYR A 38 -11.06 -9.83 -2.79
CA TYR A 38 -11.24 -10.14 -4.21
C TYR A 38 -12.33 -11.18 -4.40
N ARG A 39 -13.16 -10.97 -5.43
CA ARG A 39 -14.19 -11.91 -5.85
C ARG A 39 -14.00 -12.32 -7.31
N ASP A 40 -14.39 -13.55 -7.62
CA ASP A 40 -14.48 -14.00 -9.01
C ASP A 40 -15.73 -13.43 -9.70
N SER A 41 -15.93 -13.75 -10.98
CA SER A 41 -17.11 -13.31 -11.74
C SER A 41 -18.43 -13.90 -11.23
N GLY A 42 -18.39 -14.99 -10.47
CA GLY A 42 -19.56 -15.59 -9.81
C GLY A 42 -19.87 -14.95 -8.46
N GLY A 43 -19.02 -14.02 -7.98
CA GLY A 43 -19.17 -13.36 -6.70
C GLY A 43 -18.56 -14.13 -5.52
N ASN A 44 -17.87 -15.24 -5.74
CA ASN A 44 -17.22 -16.00 -4.68
C ASN A 44 -15.97 -15.28 -4.18
N VAL A 45 -15.73 -15.31 -2.88
CA VAL A 45 -14.47 -14.79 -2.32
C VAL A 45 -13.34 -15.74 -2.67
N ILE A 46 -12.29 -15.22 -3.32
CA ILE A 46 -11.15 -16.04 -3.76
C ILE A 46 -9.85 -15.70 -3.03
N ARG A 47 -9.71 -14.45 -2.56
CA ARG A 47 -8.61 -14.02 -1.70
C ARG A 47 -8.94 -12.72 -0.96
N GLN A 48 -8.17 -12.44 0.09
CA GLN A 48 -8.18 -11.17 0.81
C GLN A 48 -6.75 -10.75 1.13
N PHE A 49 -6.50 -9.44 1.20
CA PHE A 49 -5.30 -8.90 1.84
C PHE A 49 -5.66 -8.01 3.02
N ASP A 50 -4.93 -8.19 4.12
CA ASP A 50 -5.02 -7.36 5.31
C ASP A 50 -4.02 -6.21 5.17
N TYR A 51 -4.53 -5.00 4.97
CA TYR A 51 -3.73 -3.79 4.85
C TYR A 51 -3.59 -3.05 6.18
N PRO A 52 -2.56 -2.18 6.32
CA PRO A 52 -2.31 -1.48 7.57
C PRO A 52 -3.43 -0.51 7.95
N ASP A 53 -4.01 0.17 6.95
CA ASP A 53 -5.04 1.18 7.14
C ASP A 53 -6.00 1.25 5.94
N ASP A 54 -7.13 1.94 6.14
CA ASP A 54 -8.14 2.16 5.11
C ASP A 54 -7.59 2.95 3.92
N ALA A 55 -6.75 3.97 4.16
CA ALA A 55 -6.21 4.80 3.09
C ALA A 55 -5.36 3.99 2.10
N PHE A 56 -4.52 3.09 2.60
CA PHE A 56 -3.77 2.13 1.81
C PHE A 56 -4.70 1.20 1.05
N CYS A 57 -5.71 0.65 1.73
CA CYS A 57 -6.68 -0.22 1.08
C CYS A 57 -7.36 0.48 -0.10
N ARG A 58 -7.84 1.72 0.07
CA ARG A 58 -8.54 2.49 -0.96
C ARG A 58 -7.64 2.82 -2.16
N ARG A 59 -6.36 3.12 -1.92
CA ARG A 59 -5.38 3.29 -3.02
C ARG A 59 -5.27 2.02 -3.84
N VAL A 60 -5.17 0.85 -3.21
CA VAL A 60 -5.07 -0.43 -3.93
C VAL A 60 -6.41 -0.84 -4.58
N GLU A 61 -7.55 -0.60 -3.92
CA GLU A 61 -8.88 -0.86 -4.46
C GLU A 61 -9.09 -0.14 -5.80
N LYS A 62 -8.66 1.12 -5.89
CA LYS A 62 -8.69 1.90 -7.13
C LYS A 62 -7.89 1.23 -8.25
N LEU A 63 -6.73 0.65 -7.94
CA LEU A 63 -5.90 -0.07 -8.91
C LEU A 63 -6.50 -1.43 -9.29
N ALA A 64 -7.15 -2.12 -8.35
CA ALA A 64 -7.78 -3.42 -8.56
C ALA A 64 -9.09 -3.34 -9.37
N GLY A 65 -9.68 -2.14 -9.51
CA GLY A 65 -10.88 -1.93 -10.32
C GLY A 65 -12.11 -2.65 -9.73
N ARG A 66 -12.87 -3.38 -10.56
CA ARG A 66 -14.09 -4.08 -10.11
C ARG A 66 -13.82 -5.40 -9.37
N ALA A 67 -12.60 -5.92 -9.44
CA ALA A 67 -12.26 -7.23 -8.92
C ALA A 67 -12.14 -7.28 -7.39
N ALA A 68 -11.94 -6.12 -6.74
CA ALA A 68 -11.72 -6.07 -5.30
C ALA A 68 -12.45 -4.91 -4.61
N ARG A 69 -12.81 -5.10 -3.35
CA ARG A 69 -13.44 -4.07 -2.51
C ARG A 69 -12.83 -4.06 -1.10
N CYS A 70 -12.60 -2.87 -0.56
CA CYS A 70 -12.23 -2.67 0.85
C CYS A 70 -13.45 -2.87 1.73
N GLN A 71 -13.30 -3.71 2.77
CA GLN A 71 -14.35 -4.06 3.70
C GLN A 71 -13.90 -3.79 5.15
N ALA A 72 -14.86 -3.43 6.00
CA ALA A 72 -14.67 -3.20 7.43
C ALA A 72 -14.32 -4.48 8.16
N GLU A 73 -14.98 -5.58 7.77
CA GLU A 73 -14.84 -6.90 8.37
C GLU A 73 -14.08 -7.85 7.42
N PRO A 74 -13.33 -8.82 7.95
CA PRO A 74 -12.65 -9.82 7.14
C PRO A 74 -13.68 -10.77 6.51
N ALA A 75 -13.41 -11.22 5.29
CA ALA A 75 -14.13 -12.32 4.68
C ALA A 75 -13.70 -13.67 5.27
N GLU A 76 -14.61 -14.63 5.23
CA GLU A 76 -14.41 -16.00 5.71
C GLU A 76 -14.20 -16.99 4.55
N GLY A 77 -13.91 -18.25 4.89
CA GLY A 77 -13.76 -19.34 3.91
C GLY A 77 -12.36 -19.50 3.31
N PHE A 78 -11.34 -18.94 3.95
CA PHE A 78 -9.94 -19.08 3.54
C PHE A 78 -9.26 -20.23 4.29
N SER A 79 -8.53 -21.08 3.57
CA SER A 79 -7.76 -22.20 4.15
C SER A 79 -6.25 -22.10 3.94
N ALA A 80 -5.77 -21.07 3.22
CA ALA A 80 -4.36 -20.82 3.03
C ALA A 80 -4.00 -19.35 3.26
N GLN A 81 -2.73 -19.10 3.59
CA GLN A 81 -2.20 -17.76 3.82
C GLN A 81 -0.75 -17.62 3.33
N ALA A 82 -0.33 -16.39 3.07
CA ALA A 82 1.07 -16.02 2.83
C ALA A 82 1.34 -14.61 3.38
N THR A 83 2.61 -14.29 3.62
CA THR A 83 3.01 -12.94 4.02
C THR A 83 3.84 -12.30 2.92
N LEU A 84 3.45 -11.09 2.51
CA LEU A 84 4.07 -10.36 1.41
C LEU A 84 4.61 -9.01 1.91
N ARG A 85 5.67 -8.52 1.29
CA ARG A 85 6.18 -7.15 1.46
C ARG A 85 6.06 -6.38 0.16
N TYR A 86 5.47 -5.19 0.23
CA TYR A 86 5.29 -4.25 -0.87
C TYR A 86 6.32 -3.13 -0.73
N ASN A 87 7.25 -3.00 -1.69
CA ASN A 87 8.40 -2.11 -1.64
C ASN A 87 8.57 -1.31 -2.95
N PRO A 88 8.69 0.04 -2.88
CA PRO A 88 8.32 0.90 -1.74
C PRO A 88 6.79 0.84 -1.47
N PRO A 89 6.31 1.04 -0.22
CA PRO A 89 6.96 1.69 0.92
C PRO A 89 7.53 0.75 2.01
N GLY A 90 7.61 -0.56 1.77
CA GLY A 90 8.03 -1.56 2.76
C GLY A 90 6.88 -2.14 3.59
N VAL A 91 5.65 -2.07 3.08
CA VAL A 91 4.45 -2.51 3.81
C VAL A 91 4.36 -4.03 3.81
N ILE A 92 4.22 -4.61 5.01
CA ILE A 92 3.98 -6.05 5.18
C ILE A 92 2.48 -6.28 5.22
N VAL A 93 2.00 -7.23 4.42
CA VAL A 93 0.58 -7.58 4.31
C VAL A 93 0.40 -9.07 4.44
N ARG A 94 -0.72 -9.48 5.05
CA ARG A 94 -1.13 -10.88 5.10
C ARG A 94 -2.14 -11.13 3.99
N GLY A 95 -1.82 -12.08 3.11
CA GLY A 95 -2.75 -12.59 2.11
C GLY A 95 -3.45 -13.85 2.62
N HIS A 96 -4.77 -13.92 2.44
CA HIS A 96 -5.61 -15.08 2.70
C HIS A 96 -6.18 -15.57 1.38
N TYR A 97 -6.18 -16.88 1.15
CA TYR A 97 -6.57 -17.49 -0.11
C TYR A 97 -7.56 -18.61 0.15
N ALA A 98 -8.47 -18.84 -0.81
CA ALA A 98 -9.49 -19.88 -0.71
C ALA A 98 -8.85 -21.24 -0.37
N ASP A 99 -7.75 -21.57 -1.05
CA ASP A 99 -6.99 -22.79 -0.84
C ASP A 99 -5.49 -22.64 -1.18
N MET A 100 -4.74 -23.71 -0.95
CA MET A 100 -3.31 -23.79 -1.20
C MET A 100 -2.94 -23.67 -2.69
N ALA A 101 -3.76 -24.22 -3.58
CA ALA A 101 -3.53 -24.13 -5.03
C ALA A 101 -3.68 -22.68 -5.50
N ARG A 102 -4.69 -21.98 -4.97
CA ARG A 102 -4.91 -20.55 -5.21
C ARG A 102 -3.77 -19.71 -4.69
N CYS A 103 -3.31 -19.96 -3.46
CA CYS A 103 -2.16 -19.24 -2.89
C CYS A 103 -0.93 -19.38 -3.79
N LYS A 104 -0.59 -20.61 -4.20
CA LYS A 104 0.57 -20.87 -5.07
C LYS A 104 0.41 -20.23 -6.44
N SER A 105 -0.77 -20.34 -7.04
CA SER A 105 -1.07 -19.75 -8.36
C SER A 105 -0.96 -18.23 -8.34
N ASP A 106 -1.64 -17.56 -7.41
CA ASP A 106 -1.67 -16.10 -7.30
C ASP A 106 -0.29 -15.51 -6.94
N ASN A 107 0.59 -16.28 -6.30
CA ASN A 107 1.94 -15.85 -5.92
C ASN A 107 3.06 -16.45 -6.79
N SER A 108 2.72 -17.18 -7.86
CA SER A 108 3.71 -17.79 -8.76
C SER A 108 4.47 -16.74 -9.59
N VAL A 109 3.84 -15.60 -9.84
CA VAL A 109 4.42 -14.44 -10.52
C VAL A 109 4.03 -13.20 -9.73
N MET A 110 5.01 -12.64 -9.01
CA MET A 110 4.79 -11.42 -8.23
C MET A 110 4.99 -10.18 -9.08
N SER A 111 4.16 -9.17 -8.83
CA SER A 111 4.35 -7.83 -9.38
C SER A 111 5.70 -7.25 -8.93
N ALA A 112 6.28 -6.37 -9.75
CA ALA A 112 7.48 -5.63 -9.37
C ALA A 112 7.27 -4.91 -8.02
N GLY A 113 8.25 -5.04 -7.13
CA GLY A 113 8.17 -4.48 -5.78
C GLY A 113 7.35 -5.30 -4.79
N VAL A 114 6.86 -6.49 -5.13
CA VAL A 114 6.23 -7.41 -4.17
C VAL A 114 7.13 -8.59 -3.92
N GLU A 115 7.39 -8.89 -2.65
CA GLU A 115 8.25 -9.99 -2.22
C GLU A 115 7.52 -10.91 -1.25
N MET A 116 7.74 -12.22 -1.39
CA MET A 116 7.26 -13.21 -0.43
C MET A 116 8.16 -13.22 0.80
N ILE A 117 7.61 -12.88 1.96
CA ILE A 117 8.32 -12.94 3.25
C ILE A 117 8.06 -14.29 3.92
N ALA A 118 6.84 -14.80 3.79
CA ALA A 118 6.47 -16.14 4.26
C ALA A 118 5.69 -16.86 3.17
N ALA A 119 6.12 -18.09 2.88
CA ALA A 119 5.53 -18.95 1.87
C ALA A 119 4.07 -19.29 2.16
N CYS A 120 3.37 -19.76 1.13
CA CYS A 120 2.03 -20.30 1.26
C CYS A 120 1.98 -21.42 2.31
N SER A 121 1.15 -21.25 3.33
CA SER A 121 0.91 -22.21 4.40
C SER A 121 -0.59 -22.40 4.65
N ALA A 122 -0.95 -23.47 5.35
CA ALA A 122 -2.31 -23.62 5.85
C ALA A 122 -2.62 -22.48 6.85
N LYS A 123 -3.87 -22.03 6.84
CA LYS A 123 -4.37 -21.00 7.76
C LYS A 123 -4.86 -21.62 9.06
#